data_AF-A0A7V9DES1-F1
#
_entry.id   AF-A0A7V9DES1-F1
#
_cell.length_a   1.000
_cell.length_b   1.000
_cell.length_c   1.000
_cell.angle_alpha   90.00
_cell.angle_beta   90.00
_cell.angle_gamma   90.00
#
_symmetry.space_group_name_H-M   'P 1'
#
loop_
_entity.id
_entity.type
_entity.pdbx_description
1 polymer ?
#
loop_
_entity_poly.entity_id
_entity_poly.type
_entity_poly.pdbx_seq_one_letter_code
_entity_poly.pdbx_strand_id
1 'polypeptide(L)' 'MRVLLADEYGFCFGVERAVDMVEEAVQAGDVVRTLGPLIHNEQEMQRLSTEGVSTISEPIQIGRGETAV' A
#
# COMPACT_ATOMS: atom_id res chain seq x y z
N MET A 1 26.11 25.30 -0.49
CA MET A 1 25.48 24.15 -1.18
C MET A 1 24.08 24.56 -1.59
N ARG A 2 23.67 24.34 -2.84
CA ARG A 2 22.32 24.65 -3.33
C ARG A 2 21.62 23.32 -3.63
N VAL A 3 20.45 23.11 -3.03
CA VAL A 3 19.59 21.95 -3.33
C VAL A 3 18.60 22.39 -4.41
N LEU A 4 18.46 21.60 -5.46
CA LEU A 4 17.53 21.81 -6.56
C LEU A 4 16.53 20.65 -6.56
N LEU A 5 15.26 20.95 -6.74
CA LEU A 5 14.20 19.96 -6.85
C LEU A 5 13.82 19.79 -8.32
N ALA A 6 13.49 18.57 -8.72
CA ALA A 6 12.97 18.32 -10.06
C ALA A 6 11.56 18.92 -10.20
N ASP A 7 11.15 19.23 -11.44
CA ASP A 7 9.79 19.70 -11.72
C ASP A 7 8.76 18.58 -11.47
N GLU A 8 9.15 17.33 -11.71
CA GLU A 8 8.33 16.13 -11.49
C GLU A 8 9.04 15.21 -10.49
N TYR A 9 8.42 14.97 -9.34
CA TYR A 9 8.94 14.09 -8.28
C TYR A 9 7.79 13.56 -7.42
N GLY A 10 7.97 12.38 -6.81
CA GLY A 10 6.99 11.76 -5.94
C GLY A 10 6.33 10.52 -6.56
N PHE A 11 5.07 10.27 -6.17
CA PHE A 11 4.31 9.13 -6.68
C PHE A 11 3.84 9.36 -8.11
N CYS A 12 3.93 8.31 -8.92
CA CYS A 12 3.22 8.29 -10.19
C CYS A 12 1.74 7.95 -9.94
N PHE A 13 0.89 8.27 -10.91
CA PHE A 13 -0.55 7.98 -10.85
C PHE A 13 -0.87 6.53 -10.46
N GLY A 14 -0.08 5.55 -10.93
CA GLY A 14 -0.31 4.14 -10.60
C GLY A 14 -0.04 3.81 -9.13
N VAL A 15 0.98 4.46 -8.54
CA VAL A 15 1.29 4.30 -7.11
C VAL A 15 0.23 4.98 -6.26
N GLU A 16 -0.13 6.23 -6.60
CA GLU A 16 -1.16 6.99 -5.90
C GLU A 16 -2.48 6.22 -5.86
N ARG A 17 -2.96 5.78 -7.04
CA ARG A 17 -4.18 4.99 -7.13
C ARG A 17 -4.13 3.67 -6.35
N ALA A 18 -2.98 2.98 -6.33
CA ALA A 18 -2.86 1.73 -5.59
C ALA A 18 -2.95 1.95 -4.08
N VAL A 19 -2.34 3.03 -3.58
CA VAL A 19 -2.43 3.44 -2.17
C VAL A 19 -3.86 3.84 -1.83
N ASP A 20 -4.50 4.69 -2.64
CA ASP A 20 -5.88 5.15 -2.42
C ASP A 20 -6.86 3.97 -2.30
N MET A 21 -6.77 2.99 -3.21
CA MET A 21 -7.65 1.81 -3.19
C MET A 21 -7.50 0.98 -1.91
N VAL A 22 -6.28 0.87 -1.39
CA VAL A 22 -6.00 0.14 -0.16
C VAL A 22 -6.52 0.90 1.06
N GLU A 23 -6.30 2.21 1.10
CA GLU A 23 -6.80 3.07 2.18
C GLU A 23 -8.33 3.10 2.22
N GLU A 24 -9.00 3.18 1.06
CA GLU A 24 -10.46 3.11 0.97
C GLU A 24 -11.01 1.79 1.52
N ALA A 25 -10.37 0.66 1.18
CA ALA A 25 -10.77 -0.66 1.70
C ALA A 25 -10.60 -0.75 3.23
N VAL A 26 -9.47 -0.25 3.75
CA VAL A 26 -9.23 -0.16 5.20
C VAL A 26 -10.29 0.72 5.88
N GLN A 27 -10.62 1.87 5.31
CA GLN A 27 -11.65 2.77 5.84
C GLN A 27 -13.05 2.15 5.81
N ALA A 28 -13.34 1.29 4.83
CA ALA A 28 -14.59 0.53 4.76
C ALA A 28 -14.67 -0.58 5.84
N GLY A 29 -13.57 -0.85 6.55
CA GLY A 29 -13.49 -1.84 7.62
C GLY A 29 -12.96 -3.20 7.18
N ASP A 30 -12.39 -3.30 5.98
CA ASP A 30 -11.81 -4.54 5.48
C ASP A 30 -10.47 -4.84 6.16
N VAL A 31 -10.18 -6.13 6.34
CA VAL A 31 -8.82 -6.60 6.63
C VAL A 31 -8.12 -6.80 5.30
N VAL A 32 -7.14 -5.95 4.99
CA VAL A 32 -6.49 -5.92 3.68
C VAL A 32 -5.18 -6.72 3.68
N ARG A 33 -5.06 -7.65 2.72
CA ARG A 33 -3.85 -8.44 2.45
C ARG A 33 -3.29 -8.10 1.08
N THR A 34 -2.04 -7.65 1.02
CA THR A 34 -1.33 -7.45 -0.25
C THR A 34 -0.48 -8.67 -0.58
N LEU A 35 -0.50 -9.15 -1.84
CA LEU A 35 0.42 -10.21 -2.26
C LEU A 35 1.79 -9.62 -2.61
N GLY A 36 2.73 -9.71 -1.67
CA GLY A 36 3.96 -8.94 -1.72
C GLY A 36 3.74 -7.46 -1.33
N PRO A 37 4.80 -6.63 -1.36
CA PRO A 37 4.66 -5.22 -1.06
C PRO A 37 3.79 -4.53 -2.11
N LEU A 38 2.84 -3.70 -1.68
CA LEU A 38 1.99 -2.89 -2.58
C LEU A 38 2.85 -2.01 -3.49
N ILE A 39 3.88 -1.40 -2.90
CA ILE A 39 4.92 -0.64 -3.58
C ILE A 39 6.27 -0.89 -2.91
N HIS A 40 7.35 -0.73 -3.67
CA HIS A 40 8.72 -0.85 -3.17
C HIS A 40 9.18 0.41 -2.41
N ASN A 41 8.41 0.79 -1.39
CA ASN A 41 8.73 1.87 -0.46
C ASN A 41 8.48 1.36 0.97
N GLU A 42 9.56 1.02 1.68
CA GLU A 42 9.48 0.43 3.02
C GLU A 42 8.81 1.36 4.04
N GLN A 43 9.03 2.67 3.94
CA GLN A 43 8.43 3.64 4.84
C GLN A 43 6.92 3.69 4.65
N GLU A 44 6.47 3.66 3.40
CA GLU A 44 5.05 3.67 3.08
C GLU A 44 4.37 2.34 3.45
N MET A 45 5.04 1.21 3.20
CA MET A 45 4.55 -0.09 3.65
C MET A 45 4.42 -0.17 5.18
N GLN A 46 5.30 0.48 5.94
CA GLN A 46 5.19 0.57 7.40
C GLN A 46 3.99 1.43 7.83
N ARG A 47 3.75 2.57 7.16
CA ARG A 47 2.57 3.42 7.42
C ARG A 47 1.27 2.64 7.19
N LEU A 48 1.12 2.02 6.02
CA LEU A 48 -0.04 1.21 5.68
C LEU A 48 -0.24 0.04 6.65
N SER A 49 0.85 -0.55 7.15
CA SER A 49 0.79 -1.59 8.17
C SER A 49 0.17 -1.12 9.48
N THR A 50 0.49 0.12 9.90
CA THR A 50 -0.14 0.71 11.10
C THR A 50 -1.62 1.01 10.92
N GLU A 51 -2.10 1.10 9.67
CA GLU A 51 -3.50 1.37 9.33
C GLU A 51 -4.32 0.07 9.15
N GLY A 52 -3.68 -1.09 9.10
CA GLY A 52 -4.36 -2.40 9.04
C GLY A 52 -4.06 -3.22 7.80
N VAL A 53 -3.15 -2.77 6.94
CA VAL A 53 -2.71 -3.50 5.75
C VAL A 53 -1.62 -4.49 6.13
N SER A 54 -1.59 -5.66 5.52
CA SER A 54 -0.51 -6.61 5.78
C SER A 54 -0.11 -7.38 4.53
N THR A 55 1.19 -7.63 4.39
CA THR A 55 1.71 -8.39 3.25
C THR A 55 1.66 -9.89 3.51
N ILE A 56 1.16 -10.63 2.54
CA ILE A 56 1.26 -12.09 2.44
C ILE A 56 2.19 -12.47 1.29
N SER A 57 2.80 -13.64 1.37
CA SER A 57 3.71 -14.16 0.34
C SER A 57 3.03 -15.16 -0.60
N GLU A 58 1.93 -15.77 -0.17
CA GLU A 58 1.20 -16.78 -0.92
C GLU A 58 -0.31 -16.57 -0.79
N PRO A 59 -1.11 -16.76 -1.86
CA PRO A 59 -2.56 -16.58 -1.81
C PRO A 59 -3.26 -17.45 -0.76
N ILE A 60 -2.70 -18.59 -0.37
CA ILE A 60 -3.27 -19.49 0.66
C ILE A 60 -3.33 -18.85 2.06
N GLN A 61 -2.58 -17.78 2.29
CA GLN A 61 -2.53 -17.10 3.59
C GLN A 61 -3.72 -16.16 3.82
N ILE A 62 -4.57 -15.92 2.82
CA ILE A 62 -5.74 -15.06 2.98
C ILE A 62 -6.85 -15.73 3.79
N GLY A 63 -7.42 -15.00 4.74
CA GLY A 63 -8.57 -15.41 5.52
C GLY A 63 -9.89 -15.27 4.76
N ARG A 64 -10.92 -16.01 5.20
CA ARG A 64 -12.27 -15.87 4.64
C ARG A 64 -12.84 -14.50 5.01
N GLY A 65 -13.26 -13.73 4.01
CA GLY A 65 -13.82 -12.39 4.19
C GLY A 65 -12.77 -11.29 4.34
N GLU A 66 -11.48 -11.60 4.14
CA GLU A 66 -10.43 -10.60 3.97
C GLU A 66 -10.38 -10.12 2.51
N THR A 67 -9.91 -8.90 2.30
CA THR A 67 -9.74 -8.30 0.96
C THR A 67 -8.31 -8.52 0.49
N ALA A 68 -8.16 -9.15 -0.68
CA ALA A 68 -6.87 -9.36 -1.34
C ALA A 68 -6.63 -8.28 -2.39
N VAL A 69 -5.41 -7.76 -2.44
CA VAL A 69 -4.94 -6.80 -3.45
C VAL A 69 -3.58 -7.20 -4.00
#